data_AF-A0A8D3AHU6-F1
#
_entry.id   AF-A0A8D3AHU6-F1
#
_cell.length_a   1.000
_cell.length_b   1.000
_cell.length_c   1.000
_cell.angle_alpha   90.00
_cell.angle_beta   90.00
_cell.angle_gamma   90.00
#
_symmetry.space_group_name_H-M   'P 1'
#
loop_
_entity.id
_entity.type
_entity.pdbx_description
1 polymer ?
#
loop_
_entity_poly.entity_id
_entity_poly.type
_entity_poly.pdbx_seq_one_letter_code
_entity_poly.pdbx_strand_id
1 'polypeptide(L)' 'MVQKILNKLVGAKYIAILRTWVPNMAAWGTVGGVALVHFTDWRVFLDYVPFIKGKFSEDE' A
#
# COMPACT_ATOMS: atom_id res chain seq x y z
N MET A 1 -5.74 24.87 -8.13
CA MET A 1 -4.69 25.58 -7.33
C MET A 1 -3.47 24.69 -7.11
N VAL A 2 -3.64 23.49 -6.54
CA VAL A 2 -2.56 22.53 -6.23
C VAL A 2 -1.68 22.16 -7.44
N GLN A 3 -2.26 21.82 -8.60
CA GLN A 3 -1.47 21.51 -9.81
C GLN A 3 -0.60 22.67 -10.31
N LYS A 4 -1.04 23.92 -10.09
CA LYS A 4 -0.29 25.12 -10.51
C LYS A 4 0.96 25.29 -9.64
N ILE A 5 0.83 25.01 -8.35
CA ILE A 5 1.94 25.04 -7.37
C ILE A 5 2.93 23.90 -7.67
N LEU A 6 2.43 22.67 -7.87
CA LEU A 6 3.25 21.52 -8.19
C LEU A 6 4.04 21.70 -9.50
N ASN A 7 3.39 22.21 -10.55
CA ASN A 7 4.06 22.48 -11.83
C ASN A 7 5.19 23.51 -11.68
N LYS A 8 5.08 24.48 -10.77
CA LYS A 8 6.11 25.49 -10.54
C LYS A 8 7.32 24.96 -9.75
N LEU A 9 7.09 24.02 -8.83
CA LEU A 9 8.13 23.46 -7.96
C LEU A 9 8.87 22.27 -8.59
N VAL A 10 8.14 21.40 -9.28
CA VAL A 10 8.65 20.10 -9.77
C VAL A 10 8.72 20.07 -11.29
N GLY A 11 7.91 20.85 -12.00
CA GLY A 11 7.84 20.87 -13.45
C GLY A 11 6.84 19.87 -14.03
N ALA A 12 6.13 20.28 -15.08
CA ALA A 12 5.04 19.49 -15.68
C ALA A 12 5.48 18.10 -16.19
N LYS A 13 6.72 18.00 -16.72
CA LYS A 13 7.29 16.73 -17.20
C LYS A 13 7.37 15.68 -16.08
N TYR A 14 7.90 16.06 -14.93
CA TYR A 14 8.11 15.14 -13.82
C TYR A 14 6.79 14.73 -13.16
N ILE A 15 5.80 15.62 -13.15
CA ILE A 15 4.43 15.29 -12.70
C ILE A 15 3.76 14.30 -13.64
N ALA A 16 3.95 14.45 -14.95
CA ALA A 16 3.44 13.48 -15.93
C ALA A 16 4.10 12.11 -15.73
N ILE A 17 5.43 12.05 -15.54
CA ILE A 17 6.14 10.80 -15.24
C ILE A 17 5.60 10.17 -13.96
N LEU A 18 5.52 10.92 -12.85
CA LEU A 18 4.99 10.41 -11.59
C LEU A 18 3.60 9.80 -11.76
N ARG A 19 2.69 10.49 -12.47
CA ARG A 19 1.34 9.97 -12.74
C ARG A 19 1.36 8.64 -13.49
N THR A 20 2.24 8.46 -14.46
CA THR A 20 2.40 7.19 -15.18
C THR A 20 2.90 6.07 -14.27
N TRP A 21 3.70 6.38 -13.25
CA TRP A 21 4.25 5.39 -12.32
C TRP A 21 3.37 5.12 -11.09
N VAL A 22 2.37 5.96 -10.80
CA VAL A 22 1.45 5.78 -9.66
C VAL A 22 0.84 4.37 -9.59
N PRO A 23 0.29 3.78 -10.68
CA PRO A 23 -0.29 2.44 -10.61
C PRO A 23 0.74 1.38 -10.21
N ASN A 24 1.97 1.47 -10.73
CA ASN A 24 3.04 0.53 -10.39
C ASN A 24 3.48 0.67 -8.93
N MET A 25 3.65 1.91 -8.44
CA MET A 25 3.97 2.16 -7.03
C MET A 25 2.87 1.65 -6.10
N ALA A 26 1.60 1.84 -6.45
CA ALA A 26 0.48 1.33 -5.66
C ALA A 26 0.47 -0.20 -5.62
N ALA A 27 0.72 -0.86 -6.75
CA ALA A 27 0.82 -2.32 -6.82
C ALA A 27 1.95 -2.84 -5.93
N TRP A 28 3.17 -2.33 -6.08
CA TRP A 28 4.33 -2.76 -5.29
C TRP A 28 4.22 -2.38 -3.82
N GLY A 29 3.61 -1.24 -3.50
CA GLY A 29 3.28 -0.86 -2.12
C GLY A 29 2.31 -1.83 -1.48
N THR A 30 1.30 -2.30 -2.23
CA THR A 30 0.36 -3.32 -1.76
C THR A 30 1.07 -4.65 -1.53
N VAL A 31 1.91 -5.10 -2.46
CA VAL A 31 2.71 -6.33 -2.31
C VAL A 31 3.59 -6.27 -1.07
N GLY A 32 4.34 -5.17 -0.90
CA GLY A 32 5.19 -4.97 0.29
C GLY A 32 4.37 -4.93 1.59
N GLY A 33 3.22 -4.26 1.58
CA GLY A 33 2.30 -4.21 2.73
C GLY A 33 1.77 -5.59 3.12
N VAL A 34 1.31 -6.38 2.14
CA VAL A 34 0.85 -7.76 2.38
C VAL A 34 1.99 -8.64 2.87
N ALA A 35 3.19 -8.50 2.29
CA ALA A 35 4.37 -9.24 2.73
C ALA A 35 4.72 -8.92 4.19
N LEU A 36 4.71 -7.65 4.58
CA LEU A 36 4.93 -7.24 5.97
C LEU A 36 3.90 -7.90 6.88
N VAL A 37 2.61 -7.76 6.57
CA VAL A 37 1.52 -8.37 7.35
C VAL A 37 1.70 -9.88 7.50
N HIS A 38 2.14 -10.56 6.45
CA HIS A 38 2.40 -12.00 6.46
C HIS A 38 3.59 -12.36 7.36
N PHE A 39 4.73 -11.66 7.23
CA PHE A 39 5.93 -12.00 7.99
C PHE A 39 5.86 -11.64 9.47
N THR A 40 5.09 -10.61 9.84
CA THR A 40 4.92 -10.21 11.24
C THR A 40 3.70 -10.83 11.91
N ASP A 41 2.94 -11.66 11.19
CA ASP A 41 1.66 -12.20 11.65
C ASP A 41 0.76 -11.10 12.24
N TRP A 42 0.57 -10.01 11.48
CA TRP A 42 -0.09 -8.81 12.00
C TRP A 42 -1.60 -9.04 12.22
N ARG A 43 -1.95 -9.45 13.44
CA ARG A 43 -3.31 -9.83 13.85
C ARG A 43 -4.39 -8.79 13.54
N VAL A 44 -4.08 -7.50 13.68
CA VAL A 44 -4.99 -6.38 13.34
C VAL A 44 -5.57 -6.52 11.93
N PHE A 45 -4.82 -7.07 10.98
CA PHE A 45 -5.31 -7.33 9.63
C PHE A 45 -5.71 -8.80 9.43
N LEU A 46 -4.92 -9.73 9.95
CA LEU A 46 -5.11 -11.16 9.69
C LEU A 46 -6.37 -11.76 10.33
N ASP A 47 -6.86 -11.20 11.44
CA ASP A 47 -8.08 -11.66 12.10
C ASP A 47 -9.34 -11.42 11.23
N TYR A 48 -9.29 -10.46 10.30
CA TYR A 48 -10.36 -10.21 9.33
C TYR A 48 -10.35 -11.15 8.12
N VAL A 49 -9.28 -11.94 7.93
CA VAL A 49 -9.15 -12.85 6.78
C VAL A 49 -9.79 -14.21 7.13
N PRO A 50 -10.91 -14.61 6.48
CA PRO A 50 -11.72 -15.74 6.92
C PRO A 50 -10.97 -17.08 7.04
N PHE A 51 -9.98 -17.33 6.18
CA PHE A 51 -9.20 -18.57 6.16
C PHE A 51 -7.95 -18.53 7.06
N ILE A 52 -7.47 -17.34 7.43
CA ILE A 52 -6.25 -17.18 8.24
C ILE A 52 -6.58 -17.00 9.72
N LYS A 53 -7.71 -16.37 10.06
CA LYS A 53 -8.11 -16.10 11.45
C LYS A 53 -8.10 -17.32 12.37
N GLY A 54 -8.34 -18.52 11.83
CA GLY A 54 -8.29 -19.77 12.60
C GLY A 54 -6.90 -20.15 13.12
N LYS A 55 -5.83 -19.55 12.58
CA LYS A 55 -4.45 -19.68 13.08
C LYS A 55 -4.27 -19.08 14.48
N PHE A 56 -5.07 -18.07 14.81
CA PHE A 56 -4.92 -17.28 16.05
C PHE A 56 -6.07 -17.49 17.03
N SER A 57 -6.89 -18.52 16.82
CA SER A 57 -7.89 -18.93 17.80
C SER A 57 -7.19 -19.19 19.13
N GLU A 58 -7.70 -18.57 20.19
CA GLU A 58 -7.36 -19.01 21.54
C GLU A 58 -8.07 -20.34 21.73
N ASP A 59 -7.30 -21.43 21.84
CA ASP A 59 -7.83 -22.69 22.33
C ASP A 59 -8.39 -22.43 23.75
N GLU A 60 -9.63 -22.86 24.01
CA GLU A 60 -10.19 -22.87 25.38
C GLU A 60 -9.28 -23.61 26.37
#